data_AF-A0A1B6EKH2-F1
#
_entry.id   AF-A0A1B6EKH2-F1
#
_cell.length_a   1.000
_cell.length_b   1.000
_cell.length_c   1.000
_cell.angle_alpha   90.00
_cell.angle_beta   90.00
_cell.angle_gamma   90.00
#
_symmetry.space_group_name_H-M   'P 1'
#
loop_
_entity.id
_entity.type
_entity.pdbx_description
1 polymer ?
#
loop_
_entity_poly.entity_id
_entity_poly.type
_entity_poly.pdbx_seq_one_letter_code
_entity_poly.pdbx_strand_id
1 'polypeptide(L)'
;MEFLFLAAIVTGALSLQIQVSENDLAQWELFKVANAKEYITPAEENKREAIFLNKLRYVREHNEKFKQGKVSFEVEINAFSDLDIEEFSAMMNGYKLPKGYKRTGDVFNASDYSRLPGNVDWRKKGAVTKVKNQGRCGSCYTFSATGSLEGQHYLKSKKLVS
;
A
#
# COMPACT_ATOMS: atom_id res chain seq x y z
N MET A 1 -27.85 26.94 -61.02
CA MET A 1 -27.56 25.68 -60.32
C MET A 1 -26.15 25.78 -59.78
N GLU A 2 -25.97 26.18 -58.52
CA GLU A 2 -24.76 25.88 -57.73
C GLU A 2 -25.18 25.81 -56.26
N PHE A 3 -25.20 24.60 -55.70
CA PHE A 3 -25.40 24.35 -54.28
C PHE A 3 -24.01 24.19 -53.64
N LEU A 4 -23.56 25.20 -52.89
CA LEU A 4 -22.39 25.09 -52.02
C LEU A 4 -22.83 24.50 -50.68
N PHE A 5 -22.56 23.20 -50.48
CA PHE A 5 -22.68 22.55 -49.17
C PHE A 5 -21.47 22.91 -48.31
N LEU A 6 -21.67 23.75 -47.29
CA LEU A 6 -20.73 23.96 -46.20
C LEU A 6 -20.76 22.74 -45.27
N ALA A 7 -19.72 21.90 -45.33
CA ALA A 7 -19.52 20.83 -44.36
C ALA A 7 -18.89 21.40 -43.09
N ALA A 8 -19.68 21.55 -42.03
CA ALA A 8 -19.17 21.87 -40.71
C ALA A 8 -18.54 20.60 -40.10
N ILE A 9 -17.21 20.53 -40.08
CA ILE A 9 -16.47 19.50 -39.34
C ILE A 9 -16.53 19.88 -37.86
N VAL A 10 -17.44 19.26 -37.12
CA VAL A 10 -17.44 19.34 -35.65
C VAL A 10 -16.34 18.42 -35.15
N THR A 11 -15.17 18.99 -34.86
CA THR A 11 -14.11 18.30 -34.11
C THR A 11 -14.55 18.19 -32.65
N GLY A 12 -15.31 17.14 -32.34
CA GLY A 12 -15.55 16.75 -30.96
C GLY A 12 -14.25 16.29 -30.32
N ALA A 13 -13.68 17.10 -29.43
CA ALA A 13 -12.61 16.64 -28.55
C ALA A 13 -13.18 15.51 -27.68
N LEU A 14 -12.76 14.27 -27.94
CA LEU A 14 -13.10 13.12 -27.11
C LEU A 14 -12.37 13.28 -25.78
N SER A 15 -13.01 13.95 -24.82
CA SER A 15 -12.58 13.85 -23.43
C SER A 15 -12.75 12.38 -23.04
N LEU A 16 -11.66 11.74 -22.61
CA LEU A 16 -11.69 10.42 -21.98
C LEU A 16 -12.47 10.55 -20.67
N GLN A 17 -13.79 10.52 -20.77
CA GLN A 17 -14.66 10.41 -19.61
C GLN A 17 -14.46 8.99 -19.07
N ILE A 18 -13.99 8.93 -17.82
CA ILE A 18 -13.84 7.68 -17.07
C ILE A 18 -15.24 7.04 -17.00
N GLN A 19 -15.44 5.94 -17.73
CA GLN A 19 -16.66 5.15 -17.66
C GLN A 19 -16.63 4.36 -16.34
N VAL A 20 -17.10 4.98 -15.26
CA VAL A 20 -17.32 4.30 -13.98
C VAL A 20 -18.49 3.34 -14.15
N SER A 21 -18.28 2.05 -13.93
CA SER A 21 -19.34 1.05 -14.06
C SER A 21 -20.15 0.91 -12.77
N GLU A 22 -21.39 0.41 -12.86
CA GLU A 22 -22.19 0.06 -11.66
C GLU A 22 -21.44 -0.92 -10.74
N ASN A 23 -20.64 -1.82 -11.31
CA ASN A 23 -19.80 -2.75 -10.56
C ASN A 23 -18.66 -2.04 -9.80
N ASP A 24 -18.15 -0.91 -10.31
CA ASP A 24 -17.13 -0.13 -9.61
C ASP A 24 -17.73 0.59 -8.41
N LEU A 25 -18.94 1.13 -8.56
CA LEU A 25 -19.70 1.74 -7.46
C LEU A 25 -20.07 0.71 -6.39
N ALA A 26 -20.47 -0.51 -6.79
CA ALA A 26 -20.71 -1.60 -5.84
C ALA A 26 -19.45 -1.96 -5.04
N GLN A 27 -18.28 -1.98 -5.69
CA GLN A 27 -17.00 -2.21 -5.00
C GLN A 27 -16.64 -1.08 -4.03
N TRP A 28 -17.00 0.16 -4.33
CA TRP A 28 -16.83 1.28 -3.41
C TRP A 28 -17.68 1.11 -2.14
N GLU A 29 -18.95 0.74 -2.29
CA GLU A 29 -19.83 0.49 -1.14
C GLU A 29 -19.34 -0.68 -0.28
N LEU A 30 -18.92 -1.79 -0.91
CA LEU A 30 -18.32 -2.92 -0.19
C LEU A 30 -17.04 -2.53 0.53
N PHE A 31 -16.19 -1.71 -0.09
CA PHE A 31 -14.97 -1.21 0.52
C PHE A 31 -15.26 -0.38 1.78
N LYS A 32 -16.24 0.52 1.73
CA LYS A 32 -16.62 1.34 2.89
C LYS A 32 -17.07 0.45 4.06
N VAL A 33 -17.94 -0.53 3.79
CA VAL A 33 -18.43 -1.48 4.80
C VAL A 33 -17.29 -2.32 5.37
N ALA A 34 -16.47 -2.92 4.52
CA ALA A 34 -15.38 -3.82 4.95
C ALA A 34 -14.31 -3.12 5.79
N ASN A 35 -14.14 -1.80 5.61
CA ASN A 35 -13.10 -1.02 6.27
C ASN A 35 -13.66 0.03 7.25
N ALA A 36 -14.94 -0.07 7.61
CA ALA A 36 -15.64 0.84 8.51
C ALA A 36 -15.37 2.33 8.19
N LYS A 37 -15.50 2.69 6.91
CA LYS A 37 -15.25 4.05 6.44
C LYS A 37 -16.49 4.91 6.63
N GLU A 38 -16.29 6.03 7.30
CA GLU A 38 -17.30 7.08 7.49
C GLU A 38 -16.69 8.42 7.10
N TYR A 39 -17.39 9.17 6.25
CA TYR A 39 -16.94 10.46 5.75
C TYR A 39 -17.92 11.55 6.20
N ILE A 40 -17.39 12.63 6.78
CA ILE A 40 -18.20 13.67 7.44
C ILE A 40 -18.98 14.52 6.42
N THR A 41 -18.39 14.76 5.25
CA THR A 41 -18.98 15.63 4.23
C THR A 41 -19.08 14.90 2.89
N PRO A 42 -20.13 15.20 2.09
CA PRO A 42 -20.23 14.66 0.73
C PRO A 42 -19.02 15.00 -0.14
N ALA A 43 -18.41 16.17 0.07
CA ALA A 43 -17.20 16.57 -0.65
C ALA A 43 -16.01 15.65 -0.34
N GLU A 44 -15.84 15.25 0.93
CA GLU A 44 -14.81 14.29 1.32
C GLU A 44 -15.12 12.89 0.78
N GLU A 45 -16.37 12.45 0.85
CA GLU A 45 -16.77 11.15 0.29
C GLU A 45 -16.49 11.08 -1.22
N ASN A 46 -16.88 12.12 -1.98
CA ASN A 46 -16.62 12.20 -3.41
C ASN A 46 -15.12 12.18 -3.73
N LYS A 47 -14.28 12.85 -2.92
CA LYS A 47 -12.82 12.80 -3.06
C LYS A 47 -12.31 11.37 -2.84
N ARG A 48 -12.78 10.72 -1.77
CA ARG A 48 -12.34 9.37 -1.37
C ARG A 48 -12.75 8.31 -2.38
N GLU A 49 -13.97 8.41 -2.90
CA GLU A 49 -14.47 7.58 -3.99
C GLU A 49 -13.61 7.75 -5.25
N ALA A 50 -13.34 8.99 -5.66
CA ALA A 50 -12.50 9.24 -6.84
C ALA A 50 -11.09 8.63 -6.69
N ILE A 51 -10.49 8.72 -5.50
CA ILE A 51 -9.21 8.06 -5.20
C ILE A 51 -9.35 6.54 -5.30
N PHE A 52 -10.38 5.97 -4.68
CA PHE A 52 -10.65 4.54 -4.69
C PHE A 52 -10.82 3.99 -6.12
N LEU A 53 -11.64 4.63 -6.95
CA LEU A 53 -11.86 4.23 -8.33
C LEU A 53 -10.57 4.26 -9.15
N ASN A 54 -9.69 5.25 -8.90
CA ASN A 54 -8.36 5.29 -9.51
C ASN A 54 -7.46 4.15 -9.01
N LYS A 55 -7.50 3.79 -7.72
CA LYS A 55 -6.76 2.63 -7.19
C LYS A 55 -7.29 1.31 -7.74
N LEU A 56 -8.59 1.19 -7.91
CA LEU A 56 -9.23 0.00 -8.47
C LEU A 56 -8.80 -0.24 -9.92
N ARG A 57 -8.73 0.82 -10.73
CA ARG A 57 -8.16 0.75 -12.08
C ARG A 57 -6.69 0.34 -12.04
N TYR A 58 -5.89 0.95 -11.17
CA TYR A 58 -4.48 0.58 -11.01
C TYR A 58 -4.30 -0.90 -10.66
N VAL A 59 -5.12 -1.44 -9.75
CA VAL A 59 -5.10 -2.86 -9.37
C VAL A 59 -5.34 -3.77 -10.59
N ARG A 60 -6.36 -3.47 -11.39
CA ARG A 60 -6.67 -4.25 -12.60
C ARG A 60 -5.53 -4.22 -13.61
N GLU A 61 -5.00 -3.03 -13.90
CA GLU A 61 -3.90 -2.87 -14.86
C GLU A 61 -2.60 -3.53 -14.39
N HIS A 62 -2.28 -3.43 -13.09
CA HIS A 62 -1.10 -4.05 -12.51
C HIS A 62 -1.19 -5.58 -12.52
N ASN A 63 -2.33 -6.13 -12.12
CA ASN A 63 -2.50 -7.58 -12.06
C ASN A 63 -2.62 -8.20 -13.46
N GLU A 64 -3.07 -7.44 -14.46
CA GLU A 64 -2.99 -7.87 -15.86
C GLU A 64 -1.52 -7.95 -16.35
N LYS A 65 -0.68 -6.98 -15.97
CA LYS A 65 0.77 -7.06 -16.21
C LYS A 65 1.41 -8.24 -15.48
N PHE A 66 0.93 -8.58 -14.27
CA PHE A 66 1.41 -9.73 -13.51
C PHE A 66 1.09 -11.05 -14.23
N LYS A 67 -0.14 -11.23 -14.72
CA LYS A 67 -0.54 -12.40 -15.52
C LYS A 67 0.31 -12.56 -16.78
N GLN A 68 0.76 -11.45 -17.37
CA GLN A 68 1.63 -11.43 -18.53
C GLN A 68 3.13 -11.63 -18.18
N GLY A 69 3.49 -11.82 -16.91
CA GLY A 69 4.86 -11.97 -16.45
C GLY A 69 5.71 -10.68 -16.56
N LYS A 70 5.08 -9.50 -16.72
CA LYS A 70 5.77 -8.21 -16.85
C LYS A 70 6.15 -7.59 -15.50
N VAL A 71 5.50 -8.03 -14.42
CA VAL A 71 5.80 -7.67 -13.03
C VAL A 71 5.77 -8.94 -12.19
N SER A 72 6.44 -8.91 -11.03
CA SER A 72 6.65 -10.09 -10.17
C SER A 72 5.72 -10.19 -8.97
N PHE A 73 4.75 -9.28 -8.83
CA PHE A 73 3.81 -9.25 -7.72
C PHE A 73 2.42 -8.80 -8.17
N GLU A 74 1.44 -9.08 -7.31
CA GLU A 74 0.06 -8.61 -7.44
C GLU A 74 -0.21 -7.54 -6.39
N VAL A 75 -1.21 -6.72 -6.68
CA VAL A 75 -1.75 -5.71 -5.75
C VAL A 75 -3.23 -5.96 -5.53
N GLU A 76 -3.76 -5.50 -4.40
CA GLU A 76 -5.16 -5.66 -4.05
C GLU A 76 -5.68 -4.38 -3.40
N ILE A 77 -7.00 -4.19 -3.45
CA ILE A 77 -7.71 -3.21 -2.64
C ILE A 77 -7.53 -3.57 -1.16
N ASN A 78 -7.22 -2.57 -0.33
CA ASN A 78 -7.07 -2.73 1.11
C ASN A 78 -7.54 -1.45 1.83
N ALA A 79 -7.45 -1.41 3.15
CA ALA A 79 -7.91 -0.29 3.99
C ALA A 79 -7.36 1.10 3.63
N PHE A 80 -6.32 1.19 2.79
CA PHE A 80 -5.67 2.42 2.34
C PHE A 80 -6.05 2.83 0.91
N SER A 81 -6.95 2.10 0.25
CA SER A 81 -7.31 2.35 -1.14
C SER A 81 -8.10 3.63 -1.39
N ASP A 82 -8.52 4.34 -0.35
CA ASP A 82 -9.15 5.67 -0.40
C ASP A 82 -8.18 6.83 -0.12
N LEU A 83 -6.87 6.55 -0.02
CA LEU A 83 -5.84 7.56 0.24
C LEU A 83 -4.95 7.80 -0.97
N ASP A 84 -4.57 9.06 -1.17
CA ASP A 84 -3.46 9.39 -2.04
C ASP A 84 -2.11 9.01 -1.39
N ILE A 85 -1.02 9.05 -2.17
CA ILE A 85 0.28 8.57 -1.67
C ILE A 85 0.86 9.52 -0.62
N GLU A 86 0.58 10.81 -0.73
CA GLU A 86 1.00 11.85 0.21
C GLU A 86 0.30 11.68 1.57
N GLU A 87 -1.02 11.47 1.56
CA GLU A 87 -1.85 11.18 2.73
C GLU A 87 -1.43 9.87 3.39
N PHE A 88 -1.24 8.80 2.60
CA PHE A 88 -0.75 7.54 3.12
C PHE A 88 0.61 7.72 3.79
N SER A 89 1.54 8.42 3.14
CA SER A 89 2.88 8.66 3.66
C SER A 89 2.84 9.49 4.94
N ALA A 90 2.08 10.59 4.96
CA ALA A 90 1.92 11.44 6.14
C ALA A 90 1.31 10.69 7.33
N MET A 91 0.43 9.72 7.06
CA MET A 91 -0.26 8.95 8.09
C MET A 91 0.54 7.74 8.60
N MET A 92 1.23 7.04 7.71
CA MET A 92 1.83 5.72 8.00
C MET A 92 3.36 5.77 8.14
N ASN A 93 4.04 6.76 7.56
CA ASN A 93 5.49 6.84 7.57
C ASN A 93 5.99 7.92 8.55
N GLY A 94 6.38 7.52 9.76
CA GLY A 94 6.89 8.46 10.77
C GLY A 94 8.38 8.37 11.07
N TYR A 95 9.13 7.45 10.46
CA TYR A 95 10.57 7.40 10.65
C TYR A 95 11.26 8.65 10.08
N LYS A 96 12.03 9.35 10.92
CA LYS A 96 12.83 10.50 10.55
C LYS A 96 14.24 10.32 11.10
N LEU A 97 15.23 10.19 10.22
CA LEU A 97 16.63 10.09 10.61
C LEU A 97 17.13 11.48 11.07
N PRO A 98 17.64 11.63 12.31
CA PRO A 98 18.20 12.89 12.76
C PRO A 98 19.40 13.32 11.91
N LYS A 99 19.54 14.62 11.66
CA LYS A 99 20.73 15.17 11.01
C LYS A 99 21.97 14.87 11.85
N GLY A 100 23.02 14.36 11.22
CA GLY A 100 24.26 14.00 11.89
C GLY A 100 24.20 12.70 12.68
N TYR A 101 23.15 11.88 12.54
CA TYR A 101 23.11 10.55 13.14
C TYR A 101 24.31 9.72 12.66
N LYS A 102 25.09 9.21 13.61
CA LYS A 102 26.17 8.25 13.37
C LYS A 102 25.76 6.92 13.99
N ARG A 103 25.88 5.84 13.22
CA ARG A 103 25.70 4.49 13.74
C ARG A 103 26.88 4.17 14.66
N THR A 104 26.60 3.87 15.92
CA THR A 104 27.61 3.59 16.96
C THR A 104 27.64 2.14 17.42
N GLY A 105 26.72 1.30 16.94
CA GLY A 105 26.69 -0.12 17.29
C GLY A 105 27.74 -0.94 16.55
N ASP A 106 28.16 -2.05 17.16
CA ASP A 106 29.08 -3.01 16.55
C ASP A 106 28.54 -3.50 15.20
N VAL A 107 29.41 -3.48 14.20
CA VAL A 107 29.08 -4.01 12.88
C VAL A 107 29.38 -5.51 12.88
N PHE A 108 28.35 -6.31 12.63
CA PHE A 108 28.51 -7.75 12.46
C PHE A 108 29.52 -8.06 11.34
N ASN A 109 30.56 -8.84 11.66
CA ASN A 109 31.50 -9.33 10.66
C ASN A 109 30.99 -10.63 10.04
N ALA A 110 30.63 -10.57 8.76
CA ALA A 110 30.09 -11.73 8.05
C ALA A 110 31.15 -12.77 7.67
N SER A 111 32.45 -12.47 7.79
CA SER A 111 33.54 -13.41 7.45
C SER A 111 33.50 -14.72 8.22
N ASP A 112 32.88 -14.71 9.40
CA ASP A 112 32.85 -15.84 10.32
C ASP A 112 31.81 -16.90 9.93
N TYR A 113 31.00 -16.62 8.90
CA TYR A 113 29.89 -17.47 8.46
C TYR A 113 30.01 -17.78 6.97
N SER A 114 30.60 -18.93 6.63
CA SER A 114 30.85 -19.33 5.24
C SER A 114 29.68 -20.06 4.57
N ARG A 115 28.67 -20.50 5.33
CA ARG A 115 27.50 -21.22 4.82
C ARG A 115 26.21 -20.71 5.45
N LEU A 116 25.36 -20.13 4.62
CA LEU A 116 24.01 -19.70 4.99
C LEU A 116 22.98 -20.71 4.48
N PRO A 117 21.87 -20.91 5.19
CA PRO A 117 20.76 -21.72 4.68
C PRO A 117 20.12 -21.03 3.47
N GLY A 118 19.64 -21.82 2.51
CA GLY A 118 18.96 -21.29 1.32
C GLY A 118 17.62 -20.59 1.62
N ASN A 119 16.99 -20.87 2.76
CA ASN A 119 15.82 -20.14 3.25
C ASN A 119 15.81 -20.07 4.78
N VAL A 120 15.18 -19.02 5.31
CA VAL A 120 14.87 -18.88 6.74
C VAL A 120 13.50 -18.24 6.87
N ASP A 121 12.62 -18.87 7.66
CA ASP A 121 11.35 -18.28 8.09
C ASP A 121 11.28 -18.30 9.62
N TRP A 122 11.45 -17.13 10.24
CA TRP A 122 11.43 -17.00 11.70
C TRP A 122 10.04 -17.24 12.31
N ARG A 123 8.96 -17.14 11.52
CA ARG A 123 7.59 -17.46 11.97
C ARG A 123 7.49 -18.96 12.26
N LYS A 124 8.02 -19.80 11.36
CA LYS A 124 8.08 -21.26 11.54
C LYS A 124 8.97 -21.67 12.72
N LYS A 125 9.90 -20.80 13.11
CA LYS A 125 10.78 -21.00 14.26
C LYS A 125 10.21 -20.46 15.58
N GLY A 126 9.03 -19.83 15.55
CA GLY A 126 8.36 -19.28 16.73
C GLY A 126 8.90 -17.93 17.22
N ALA A 127 9.76 -17.27 16.43
CA ALA A 127 10.44 -16.04 16.85
C ALA A 127 9.74 -14.75 16.36
N VAL A 128 8.46 -14.84 15.95
CA VAL A 128 7.70 -13.72 15.38
C VAL A 128 6.32 -13.68 16.04
N THR A 129 5.95 -12.52 16.56
CA THR A 129 4.64 -12.24 17.15
C THR A 129 3.56 -12.11 16.06
N LYS A 130 2.28 -11.99 16.47
CA LYS A 130 1.21 -11.68 15.50
C LYS A 130 1.47 -10.31 14.87
N VAL A 131 1.05 -10.14 13.61
CA VAL A 131 1.08 -8.84 12.93
C VAL A 131 0.24 -7.85 13.75
N LYS A 132 0.82 -6.68 14.04
CA LYS A 132 0.18 -5.60 14.77
C LYS A 132 -0.24 -4.47 13.82
N ASN A 133 -1.00 -3.50 14.30
CA ASN A 133 -1.42 -2.32 13.54
C ASN A 133 -0.98 -1.03 14.25
N GLN A 134 -0.17 -0.22 13.58
CA GLN A 134 0.34 1.05 14.10
C GLN A 134 -0.72 2.17 14.15
N GLY A 135 -1.83 2.02 13.42
CA GLY A 135 -2.81 3.07 13.21
C GLY A 135 -2.21 4.35 12.60
N ARG A 136 -2.86 5.48 12.86
CA ARG A 136 -2.52 6.80 12.30
C ARG A 136 -1.47 7.54 13.13
N CYS A 137 -0.44 6.84 13.59
CA CYS A 137 0.54 7.36 14.56
C CYS A 137 1.93 7.63 13.94
N GLY A 138 2.25 7.03 12.79
CA GLY A 138 3.62 7.08 12.23
C GLY A 138 4.64 6.32 13.09
N SER A 139 4.20 5.37 13.93
CA SER A 139 5.05 4.63 14.86
C SER A 139 5.77 3.43 14.23
N CYS A 140 5.85 3.32 12.90
CA CYS A 140 6.48 2.19 12.20
C CYS A 140 7.87 1.79 12.74
N TYR A 141 8.67 2.78 13.15
CA TYR A 141 10.00 2.56 13.72
C TYR A 141 9.96 1.85 15.09
N THR A 142 8.92 2.08 15.90
CA THR A 142 8.76 1.38 17.19
C THR A 142 8.41 -0.07 16.97
N PHE A 143 7.52 -0.39 16.01
CA PHE A 143 7.18 -1.78 15.64
C PHE A 143 8.39 -2.52 15.07
N SER A 144 9.23 -1.85 14.27
CA SER A 144 10.49 -2.42 13.79
C SER A 144 11.46 -2.75 14.92
N ALA A 145 11.62 -1.82 15.89
CA ALA A 145 12.48 -2.00 17.04
C ALA A 145 11.97 -3.11 17.97
N THR A 146 10.69 -3.10 18.34
CA THR A 146 10.10 -4.09 19.23
C THR A 146 10.05 -5.47 18.58
N GLY A 147 9.68 -5.60 17.30
CA GLY A 147 9.68 -6.89 16.61
C GLY A 147 11.07 -7.55 16.58
N SER A 148 12.12 -6.74 16.38
CA SER A 148 13.51 -7.21 16.45
C SER A 148 13.89 -7.68 17.86
N LEU A 149 13.50 -6.92 18.89
CA LEU A 149 13.77 -7.24 20.29
C LEU A 149 12.97 -8.47 20.78
N GLU A 150 11.70 -8.59 20.39
CA GLU A 150 10.83 -9.75 20.66
C GLU A 150 11.45 -11.03 20.09
N GLY A 151 11.97 -10.98 18.86
CA GLY A 151 12.67 -12.10 18.23
C GLY A 151 13.93 -12.49 19.00
N GLN A 152 14.79 -11.53 19.35
CA GLN A 152 16.00 -11.81 20.15
C GLN A 152 15.66 -12.35 21.54
N HIS A 153 14.65 -11.79 22.20
CA HIS A 153 14.15 -12.29 23.48
C HIS A 153 13.72 -13.75 23.36
N TYR A 154 12.92 -14.10 22.35
CA TYR A 154 12.52 -15.49 22.11
C TYR A 154 13.73 -16.40 21.85
N LEU A 155 14.71 -15.96 21.06
CA LEU A 155 15.91 -16.76 20.78
C LEU A 155 16.68 -17.09 22.07
N LYS A 156 16.77 -16.13 22.99
CA LYS A 156 17.47 -16.26 24.27
C LYS A 156 16.68 -17.04 25.32
N SER A 157 15.39 -16.77 25.48
CA SER A 157 14.57 -17.27 26.60
C SER A 157 13.62 -18.41 26.21
N LYS A 158 13.39 -18.63 24.91
CA LYS A 158 12.34 -19.50 24.35
C LYS A 158 10.91 -19.10 24.73
N LYS A 159 10.73 -17.90 25.28
CA LYS A 159 9.42 -17.33 25.59
C LYS A 159 9.14 -16.18 24.62
N LEU A 160 8.13 -16.35 23.78
CA LEU A 160 7.68 -15.26 22.90
C LEU A 160 6.76 -14.34 23.71
N VAL A 161 7.07 -13.05 23.70
CA VAL A 161 6.28 -12.00 24.37
C VAL A 161 5.96 -10.92 23.34
N SER A 162 4.85 -10.23 23.54
CA SER A 162 4.30 -9.24 22.61
C SER A 162 3.72 -8.04 23.34
#